data_AF-A0A838VKT6-F1
#
_entry.id   AF-A0A838VKT6-F1
#
_cell.length_a   1.000
_cell.length_b   1.000
_cell.length_c   1.000
_cell.angle_alpha   90.00
_cell.angle_beta   90.00
_cell.angle_gamma   90.00
#
_symmetry.space_group_name_H-M   'P 1'
#
loop_
_entity.id
_entity.type
_entity.pdbx_description
1 polymer ?
#
loop_
_entity_poly.entity_id
_entity_poly.type
_entity_poly.pdbx_seq_one_letter_code
_entity_poly.pdbx_strand_id
1 'polypeptide(L)'
;LELQEILSATVAEVRSFLGTDRVKIYQFKTDGSGIVIAESIKAERLPPLLGLHFPADDIPPYARELFVRARQRSVVDLTSHEIGISPLSNAETGEMLSPQDIRYRPVDPCHVEYLTAMGVK
;
A
#
# COMPACT_ATOMS: atom_id res chain seq x y z
N LEU A 1 10.24 10.48 21.26
CA LEU A 1 8.99 9.88 20.73
C LEU A 1 9.29 8.42 20.50
N GLU A 2 8.50 7.55 21.12
CA GLU A 2 8.63 6.10 20.91
C GLU A 2 8.16 5.75 19.50
N LEU A 3 8.80 4.77 18.86
CA LEU A 3 8.50 4.40 17.47
C LEU A 3 7.00 4.10 17.28
N GLN A 4 6.39 3.39 18.22
CA GLN A 4 4.98 3.01 18.12
C GLN A 4 4.04 4.23 18.16
N GLU A 5 4.38 5.28 18.91
CA GLU A 5 3.61 6.52 18.96
C GLU A 5 3.66 7.21 17.60
N ILE A 6 4.85 7.28 16.99
CA ILE A 6 5.05 7.88 15.65
C ILE A 6 4.22 7.13 14.61
N LEU A 7 4.29 5.80 14.61
CA LEU A 7 3.58 4.98 13.63
C LEU A 7 2.06 5.09 13.82
N SER A 8 1.57 5.08 15.07
CA SER A 8 0.15 5.20 15.40
C SER A 8 -0.41 6.56 15.00
N ALA A 9 0.32 7.65 15.29
CA ALA A 9 -0.04 8.99 14.83
C ALA A 9 -0.05 9.07 13.30
N THR A 10 0.97 8.53 12.64
CA THR A 10 1.08 8.54 11.17
C THR A 10 -0.14 7.89 10.51
N VAL A 11 -0.52 6.67 10.93
CA VAL A 11 -1.68 5.99 10.31
C VAL A 11 -3.00 6.73 10.57
N ALA A 12 -3.15 7.36 11.74
CA ALA A 12 -4.35 8.14 12.07
C ALA A 12 -4.47 9.41 11.22
N GLU A 13 -3.39 10.20 11.16
CA GLU A 13 -3.36 11.45 10.40
C GLU A 13 -3.50 11.21 8.89
N VAL A 14 -2.81 10.21 8.34
CA VAL A 14 -2.92 9.88 6.91
C VAL A 14 -4.32 9.36 6.57
N ARG A 15 -4.95 8.55 7.43
CA ARG A 15 -6.33 8.08 7.22
C ARG A 15 -7.31 9.26 7.20
N SER A 16 -7.16 10.17 8.16
CA SER A 16 -7.97 11.39 8.26
C SER A 16 -7.79 12.28 7.03
N PHE A 17 -6.55 12.55 6.64
CA PHE A 17 -6.20 13.38 5.48
C PHE A 17 -6.73 12.81 4.16
N LEU A 18 -6.59 11.50 3.94
CA LEU A 18 -7.05 10.85 2.71
C LEU A 18 -8.54 10.53 2.71
N GLY A 19 -9.23 10.62 3.86
CA GLY A 19 -10.64 10.25 3.99
C GLY A 19 -10.93 8.77 3.68
N THR A 20 -9.96 7.89 3.91
CA THR A 20 -10.05 6.45 3.58
C THR A 20 -10.52 5.61 4.76
N ASP A 21 -11.06 4.41 4.50
CA ASP A 21 -11.55 3.52 5.55
C ASP A 21 -10.42 2.81 6.33
N ARG A 22 -9.23 2.66 5.74
CA ARG A 22 -8.07 2.00 6.35
C ARG A 22 -6.76 2.60 5.85
N VAL A 23 -5.83 2.84 6.77
CA VAL A 23 -4.39 3.02 6.50
C VAL A 23 -3.62 2.04 7.38
N LYS A 24 -2.60 1.39 6.81
CA LYS A 24 -1.75 0.44 7.53
C LYS A 24 -0.28 0.66 7.19
N ILE A 25 0.60 0.40 8.15
CA ILE A 25 2.05 0.32 7.92
C ILE A 25 2.43 -1.15 7.92
N TYR A 26 2.96 -1.58 6.78
CA TYR A 26 3.39 -2.95 6.52
C TYR A 26 4.92 -3.04 6.62
N GLN A 27 5.41 -3.94 7.48
CA GLN A 27 6.83 -4.20 7.65
C GLN A 27 7.20 -5.52 6.96
N PHE A 28 8.15 -5.45 6.03
CA PHE A 28 8.78 -6.65 5.46
C PHE A 28 9.74 -7.29 6.46
N LYS A 29 9.70 -8.62 6.54
CA LYS A 29 10.67 -9.47 7.23
C LYS A 29 11.78 -9.89 6.26
N THR A 30 12.83 -10.48 6.81
CA THR A 30 14.01 -10.92 6.04
C THR A 30 13.71 -12.04 5.04
N ASP A 31 12.69 -12.85 5.28
CA ASP A 31 12.22 -13.90 4.38
C ASP A 31 11.24 -13.38 3.30
N GLY A 32 10.98 -12.07 3.28
CA GLY A 32 10.06 -11.43 2.34
C GLY A 32 8.58 -11.47 2.76
N SER A 33 8.24 -12.21 3.82
CA SER A 33 6.92 -12.09 4.46
C SER A 33 6.76 -10.70 5.06
N GLY A 34 5.57 -10.37 5.56
CA GLY A 34 5.44 -9.14 6.31
C GLY A 34 4.29 -9.12 7.29
N ILE A 35 4.29 -8.07 8.10
CA ILE A 35 3.40 -7.89 9.24
C ILE A 35 2.87 -6.47 9.25
N VAL A 36 1.60 -6.29 9.61
CA VAL A 36 1.04 -4.97 9.87
C VAL A 36 1.42 -4.53 11.28
N ILE A 37 2.26 -3.50 11.38
CA ILE A 37 2.79 -3.01 12.68
C ILE A 37 2.06 -1.79 13.23
N ALA A 38 1.31 -1.09 12.38
CA ALA A 38 0.41 -0.02 12.78
C ALA A 38 -0.78 0.02 11.83
N GLU A 39 -1.95 0.33 12.36
CA GLU A 39 -3.19 0.34 11.61
C GLU A 39 -4.12 1.45 12.14
N SER A 40 -4.82 2.10 11.22
CA SER A 40 -5.93 2.98 11.53
C SER A 40 -7.10 2.60 10.65
N ILE A 41 -8.21 2.18 11.27
CA ILE A 41 -9.38 1.66 10.56
C ILE A 41 -10.66 2.31 11.06
N LYS A 42 -11.66 2.33 10.18
CA LYS A 42 -13.04 2.52 10.60
C LYS A 42 -13.58 1.19 11.13
N ALA A 43 -13.52 1.02 12.45
CA ALA A 43 -13.72 -0.25 13.17
C ALA A 43 -15.05 -0.99 12.89
N GLU A 44 -16.05 -0.31 12.33
CA GLU A 44 -17.36 -0.89 12.01
C GLU A 44 -17.50 -1.37 10.55
N ARG A 45 -16.49 -1.13 9.69
CA ARG A 45 -16.56 -1.45 8.25
C ARG A 45 -15.65 -2.60 7.83
N LEU A 46 -14.51 -2.78 8.48
CA LEU A 46 -13.47 -3.69 8.03
C LEU A 46 -12.83 -4.44 9.22
N PRO A 47 -12.51 -5.74 9.08
CA PRO A 47 -11.87 -6.52 10.14
C PRO A 47 -10.41 -6.09 10.34
N PRO A 48 -9.90 -5.92 11.58
CA PRO A 48 -8.55 -5.42 11.81
C PRO A 48 -7.47 -6.32 11.22
N LEU A 49 -6.40 -5.71 10.73
CA LEU A 49 -5.22 -6.41 10.19
C LEU A 49 -3.98 -6.26 11.07
N LEU A 50 -4.02 -5.40 12.09
CA LEU A 50 -2.91 -5.19 13.01
C LEU A 50 -2.38 -6.52 13.58
N GLY A 51 -1.07 -6.76 13.42
CA GLY A 51 -0.39 -7.98 13.88
C GLY A 51 -0.53 -9.20 12.95
N LEU A 52 -1.37 -9.15 11.91
CA LEU A 52 -1.48 -10.24 10.95
C LEU A 52 -0.21 -10.33 10.09
N HIS A 53 0.18 -11.58 9.81
CA HIS A 53 1.31 -11.93 8.97
C HIS A 53 0.83 -12.35 7.59
N PHE A 54 1.55 -11.90 6.56
CA PHE A 54 1.24 -12.15 5.16
C PHE A 54 2.44 -12.82 4.50
N PRO A 55 2.22 -13.85 3.67
CA PRO A 55 3.29 -14.59 3.02
C PRO A 55 4.05 -13.71 2.01
N ALA A 56 5.27 -14.12 1.65
CA ALA A 56 6.10 -13.37 0.72
C ALA A 56 5.50 -13.26 -0.69
N ASP A 57 4.59 -14.18 -1.04
CA ASP A 57 3.95 -14.25 -2.36
C ASP A 57 2.83 -13.21 -2.54
N ASP A 58 2.28 -12.65 -1.45
CA ASP A 58 1.27 -11.58 -1.50
C ASP A 58 1.81 -10.31 -2.18
N ILE A 59 3.13 -10.08 -2.10
CA ILE A 59 3.81 -8.98 -2.79
C ILE A 59 5.04 -9.56 -3.50
N PRO A 60 4.93 -10.00 -4.77
CA PRO A 60 6.02 -10.66 -5.48
C PRO A 60 7.31 -9.82 -5.58
N PRO A 61 8.49 -10.45 -5.78
CA PRO A 61 9.78 -9.77 -5.83
C PRO A 61 9.83 -8.55 -6.76
N TYR A 62 9.25 -8.66 -7.96
CA TYR A 62 9.23 -7.56 -8.93
C TYR A 62 8.43 -6.35 -8.41
N ALA A 63 7.33 -6.57 -7.69
CA ALA A 63 6.52 -5.50 -7.10
C ALA A 63 7.28 -4.81 -5.96
N ARG A 64 8.05 -5.58 -5.18
CA ARG A 64 8.93 -5.02 -4.12
C ARG A 64 10.03 -4.14 -4.71
N GLU A 65 10.65 -4.58 -5.80
CA GLU A 65 11.68 -3.80 -6.49
C GLU A 65 11.13 -2.45 -7.01
N LEU A 66 9.90 -2.43 -7.51
CA LEU A 66 9.21 -1.20 -7.90
C LEU A 66 9.02 -0.23 -6.72
N PHE A 67 8.64 -0.72 -5.53
CA PHE A 67 8.53 0.14 -4.34
C PHE A 67 9.86 0.78 -3.94
N VAL A 68 10.98 0.04 -4.06
CA VAL A 68 12.32 0.54 -3.73
C VAL A 68 12.82 1.56 -4.76
N ARG A 69 12.71 1.23 -6.06
CA ARG A 69 13.27 2.05 -7.14
C ARG A 69 12.46 3.29 -7.44
N ALA A 70 11.14 3.14 -7.56
CA ALA A 70 10.26 4.22 -8.02
C ALA A 70 9.64 5.04 -6.88
N ARG A 71 9.87 4.63 -5.61
CA ARG A 71 9.21 5.19 -4.41
C ARG A 71 7.72 5.41 -4.69
N GLN A 72 7.09 4.34 -5.16
CA GLN A 72 5.88 4.44 -5.95
C GLN A 72 4.63 4.69 -5.09
N ARG A 73 3.76 5.59 -5.54
CA ARG A 73 2.35 5.60 -5.12
C ARG A 73 1.51 4.80 -6.11
N SER A 74 0.73 3.87 -5.59
CA SER A 74 -0.20 3.07 -6.38
C SER A 74 -1.63 3.28 -5.90
N VAL A 75 -2.57 3.42 -6.82
CA VAL A 75 -4.01 3.46 -6.54
C VAL A 75 -4.67 2.41 -7.41
N VAL A 76 -5.32 1.44 -6.78
CA VAL A 76 -6.08 0.40 -7.47
C VAL A 76 -7.55 0.80 -7.47
N ASP A 77 -8.18 0.76 -8.65
CA ASP A 77 -9.62 0.88 -8.82
C ASP A 77 -10.17 -0.51 -9.20
N LEU A 78 -10.93 -1.12 -8.30
CA LEU A 78 -11.50 -2.45 -8.53
C LEU A 78 -12.75 -2.41 -9.42
N THR A 79 -13.32 -1.23 -9.68
CA THR A 79 -14.43 -1.08 -10.62
C THR A 79 -13.93 -1.09 -12.06
N SER A 80 -12.82 -0.41 -12.33
CA SER A 80 -12.18 -0.43 -13.66
C SER A 80 -11.16 -1.55 -13.86
N HIS A 81 -10.78 -2.26 -12.78
CA HIS A 81 -9.68 -3.24 -12.76
C HIS A 81 -8.34 -2.63 -13.20
N GLU A 82 -8.09 -1.37 -12.86
CA GLU A 82 -6.87 -0.66 -13.21
C GLU A 82 -6.07 -0.24 -11.98
N ILE A 83 -4.75 -0.18 -12.12
CA ILE A 83 -3.85 0.39 -11.13
C ILE A 83 -3.13 1.58 -11.75
N GLY A 84 -3.40 2.75 -11.18
CA GLY A 84 -2.68 3.98 -11.43
C GLY A 84 -1.39 4.01 -10.62
N ILE A 85 -0.29 4.29 -11.28
CA ILE A 85 1.06 4.31 -10.73
C ILE A 85 1.62 5.72 -10.94
N SER A 86 1.95 6.39 -9.83
CA SER A 86 2.65 7.66 -9.85
C SER A 86 4.06 7.44 -9.29
N PRO A 87 5.10 7.46 -10.13
CA PRO A 87 6.49 7.43 -9.67
C PRO A 87 6.82 8.79 -9.03
N LEU A 88 7.37 8.77 -7.82
CA LEU A 88 7.78 10.00 -7.13
C LEU A 88 9.14 10.52 -7.64
N SER A 89 9.91 9.65 -8.30
CA SER A 89 11.20 10.00 -8.88
C SER A 89 11.51 9.15 -10.10
N ASN A 90 12.31 9.69 -11.03
CA ASN A 90 12.88 8.93 -12.12
C ASN A 90 13.86 7.90 -11.53
N ALA A 91 13.67 6.62 -11.87
CA ALA A 91 14.51 5.54 -11.37
C ALA A 91 15.97 5.62 -11.89
N GLU A 92 16.21 6.30 -13.02
CA GLU A 92 17.55 6.43 -13.62
C GLU A 92 18.28 7.70 -13.16
N THR A 93 17.58 8.82 -12.99
CA THR A 93 18.19 10.12 -12.67
C THR A 93 17.97 10.60 -11.24
N GLY A 94 17.02 10.01 -10.51
CA GLY A 94 16.65 10.42 -9.15
C GLY A 94 15.87 11.75 -9.10
N GLU A 95 15.61 12.39 -10.24
CA GLU A 95 14.85 13.63 -10.31
C GLU A 95 13.37 13.41 -9.94
N MET A 96 12.77 14.38 -9.26
CA MET A 96 11.34 14.34 -8.96
C MET A 96 10.56 14.48 -10.27
N LEU A 97 9.70 13.50 -10.55
CA LEU A 97 8.84 13.53 -11.72
C LEU A 97 7.64 14.46 -11.48
N SER A 98 7.08 14.97 -12.58
CA SER A 98 5.88 15.79 -12.53
C SER A 98 4.75 14.99 -11.86
N PRO A 99 3.93 15.61 -10.98
CA PRO A 99 2.76 14.96 -10.37
C PRO A 99 1.74 14.39 -11.38
N GLN A 100 1.87 14.75 -12.66
CA GLN A 100 0.94 14.37 -13.73
C GLN A 100 1.33 13.07 -14.45
N ASP A 101 2.48 12.45 -14.13
CA ASP A 101 2.94 11.20 -14.76
C ASP A 101 2.27 9.96 -14.15
N ILE A 102 0.94 9.92 -14.11
CA ILE A 102 0.20 8.73 -13.67
C ILE A 102 0.11 7.75 -14.83
N ARG A 103 0.70 6.57 -14.66
CA ARG A 103 0.64 5.46 -15.62
C ARG A 103 -0.38 4.44 -15.15
N TYR A 104 -1.30 4.06 -16.03
CA TYR A 104 -2.30 3.03 -15.74
C TYR A 104 -1.90 1.71 -16.37
N ARG A 105 -2.20 0.62 -15.68
CA ARG A 105 -2.13 -0.74 -16.23
C ARG A 105 -3.25 -1.60 -15.64
N PRO A 106 -3.61 -2.72 -16.29
CA PRO A 106 -4.52 -3.70 -15.71
C PRO A 106 -3.97 -4.24 -14.37
N VAL A 107 -4.88 -4.50 -13.44
CA VAL A 107 -4.61 -5.24 -12.21
C VAL A 107 -4.69 -6.73 -12.51
N ASP A 108 -3.81 -7.51 -11.88
CA ASP A 108 -3.88 -8.97 -11.98
C ASP A 108 -5.21 -9.48 -11.39
N PRO A 109 -5.96 -10.37 -12.07
CA PRO A 109 -7.24 -10.88 -11.57
C PRO A 109 -7.16 -11.52 -10.18
N CYS A 110 -6.07 -12.23 -9.86
CA CYS A 110 -5.86 -12.79 -8.52
C CYS A 110 -5.76 -11.69 -7.47
N HIS A 111 -5.15 -10.55 -7.80
CA HIS A 111 -5.08 -9.41 -6.90
C HIS A 111 -6.43 -8.69 -6.74
N VAL A 112 -7.26 -8.63 -7.78
CA VAL A 112 -8.65 -8.12 -7.69
C VAL A 112 -9.47 -8.98 -6.74
N GLU A 113 -9.41 -10.30 -6.87
CA GLU A 113 -10.11 -11.25 -6.00
C GLU A 113 -9.63 -11.10 -4.55
N TYR A 114 -8.31 -11.03 -4.34
CA TYR A 114 -7.71 -10.82 -3.03
C TYR A 114 -8.19 -9.52 -2.37
N LEU A 115 -8.14 -8.39 -3.08
CA LEU A 115 -8.55 -7.09 -2.53
C LEU A 115 -10.05 -7.05 -2.24
N THR A 116 -10.86 -7.68 -3.08
CA THR A 116 -12.31 -7.84 -2.89
C THR A 116 -12.61 -8.66 -1.63
N ALA A 117 -11.91 -9.78 -1.44
CA ALA A 117 -12.03 -10.62 -0.23
C ALA A 117 -11.63 -9.86 1.05
N MET A 118 -10.71 -8.91 0.93
CA MET A 118 -10.28 -8.01 2.01
C MET A 118 -11.24 -6.83 2.27
N GLY A 119 -12.33 -6.73 1.51
CA GLY A 119 -13.34 -5.67 1.63
C GLY A 119 -12.95 -4.33 1.02
N VAL A 120 -11.92 -4.31 0.16
CA VAL A 120 -11.52 -3.11 -0.61
C VAL A 120 -12.48 -2.92 -1.79
N LYS A 121 -12.68 -1.67 -2.21
CA LYS A 121 -13.50 -1.27 -3.36
C LYS A 121 -12.73 -0.28 -4.22
#